data_AF-A0A0C9T1R9-F1
#
_entry.id   AF-A0A0C9T1R9-F1
#
_cell.length_a   1.000
_cell.length_b   1.000
_cell.length_c   1.000
_cell.angle_alpha   90.00
_cell.angle_beta   90.00
_cell.angle_gamma   90.00
#
_symmetry.space_group_name_H-M   'P 1'
#
loop_
_entity.id
_entity.type
_entity.pdbx_description
1 polymer ?
#
loop_
_entity_poly.entity_id
_entity_poly.type
_entity_poly.pdbx_seq_one_letter_code
_entity_poly.pdbx_strand_id
1 'polypeptide(L)'
;MRSYSAPPPPEIEVIDLSGDDPIPLDLDNKPKRPLVAHGVPLELYSADPKDNMVKYEFKAAAEMCEREYSTLEEIKQSWEAGYVDGKPLYHQESAREIAYCADGSQSEFFVTDAQGFSAMTDLERMEVFRHRHIIVTGSPPPKETFTLAELGKMSPIRDSKEMQGEYLASLISCPDLNLTLECSHRERTDANACLGYWTLKNFYREALDPNGRVLNVLDLPMGACTSIEPVPYYDIVTNTSHPPLRSLMRRLYAYWLKELFEEIVEDGDEDLDIEKLHVPDIHTADGLLDVLAVGHLLIFSFVLDTRAFPHPDEVPTPEVGEHRYVQDRCHSFEDNFCARFSVTVGGKEVDAKSEIFDPLLVKFAVAIVWYAKRAPDICEDDKWGEVNKKGQSFAEAFEDRVATYFTDIRPVLRPAFDAALSQTDDGGSALGFDWSGPEIVILPKSGSSGSARKRKRSIAGTPGDKRQRTRRS
;
A
#
# COMPACT_ATOMS: atom_id res chain seq x y z
N MET A 1 -36.95 -35.44 17.48
CA MET A 1 -37.27 -34.25 16.65
C MET A 1 -37.82 -33.17 17.56
N ARG A 2 -37.00 -32.19 17.95
CA ARG A 2 -37.45 -31.01 18.70
C ARG A 2 -37.55 -29.86 17.70
N SER A 3 -38.75 -29.37 17.46
CA SER A 3 -39.00 -28.16 16.65
C SER A 3 -38.64 -26.95 17.50
N TYR A 4 -37.70 -26.13 17.02
CA TYR A 4 -37.46 -24.81 17.58
C TYR A 4 -38.44 -23.83 16.92
N SER A 5 -39.36 -23.29 17.71
CA SER A 5 -40.14 -22.11 17.37
C SER A 5 -39.28 -20.87 17.61
N ALA A 6 -39.22 -19.96 16.64
CA ALA A 6 -38.51 -18.70 16.77
C ALA A 6 -39.04 -17.89 17.98
N PRO A 7 -38.15 -17.23 18.74
CA PRO A 7 -38.59 -16.35 19.83
C PRO A 7 -39.34 -15.13 19.29
N PRO A 8 -40.31 -14.58 20.06
CA PRO A 8 -41.01 -13.36 19.68
C PRO A 8 -40.03 -12.17 19.59
N PRO A 9 -40.32 -11.17 18.74
CA PRO A 9 -39.52 -9.96 18.65
C PRO A 9 -39.50 -9.21 20.00
N PRO A 10 -38.38 -8.55 20.35
CA PRO A 10 -38.24 -7.85 21.62
C PRO A 10 -39.21 -6.66 21.74
N GLU A 11 -39.68 -6.40 22.97
CA GLU A 11 -40.53 -5.26 23.29
C GLU A 11 -39.77 -3.93 23.10
N ILE A 12 -40.44 -2.97 22.48
CA ILE A 12 -39.91 -1.66 22.11
C ILE A 12 -39.96 -0.74 23.33
N GLU A 13 -38.80 -0.35 23.85
CA GLU A 13 -38.70 0.74 24.82
C GLU A 13 -38.41 2.05 24.06
N VAL A 14 -39.41 2.94 23.99
CA VAL A 14 -39.26 4.27 23.38
C VAL A 14 -38.64 5.20 24.43
N ILE A 15 -37.38 5.57 24.24
CA ILE A 15 -36.72 6.58 25.07
C ILE A 15 -37.24 7.96 24.64
N ASP A 16 -37.98 8.62 25.53
CA ASP A 16 -38.46 10.00 25.36
C ASP A 16 -37.30 10.98 25.57
N LEU A 17 -36.88 11.66 24.50
CA LEU A 17 -35.83 12.69 24.50
C LEU A 17 -36.41 14.11 24.56
N SER A 18 -37.60 14.32 25.12
CA SER A 18 -38.21 15.65 25.31
C SER A 18 -37.53 16.46 26.44
N GLY A 19 -36.27 16.81 26.27
CA GLY A 19 -35.66 17.99 26.90
C GLY A 19 -35.80 19.19 25.97
N ASP A 20 -36.02 20.39 26.52
CA ASP A 20 -36.29 21.67 25.83
C ASP A 20 -35.17 22.19 24.89
N ASP A 21 -34.24 21.35 24.43
CA ASP A 21 -33.19 21.75 23.51
C ASP A 21 -33.73 21.91 22.08
N PRO A 22 -33.40 23.00 21.38
CA PRO A 22 -33.90 23.24 20.02
C PRO A 22 -33.43 22.14 19.08
N ILE A 23 -34.38 21.52 18.38
CA ILE A 23 -34.14 20.47 17.38
C ILE A 23 -33.09 20.98 16.37
N PRO A 24 -31.92 20.32 16.24
CA PRO A 24 -30.92 20.73 15.27
C PRO A 24 -31.53 20.69 13.87
N LEU A 25 -31.42 21.78 13.13
CA LEU A 25 -31.86 21.82 11.74
C LEU A 25 -30.76 21.24 10.84
N ASP A 26 -31.14 20.59 9.74
CA ASP A 26 -30.21 20.21 8.67
C ASP A 26 -29.79 21.44 7.84
N LEU A 27 -28.92 21.22 6.83
CA LEU A 27 -28.43 22.26 5.93
C LEU A 27 -29.55 22.95 5.12
N ASP A 28 -30.74 22.35 5.05
CA ASP A 28 -31.94 22.88 4.38
C ASP A 28 -32.93 23.54 5.37
N ASN A 29 -32.53 23.76 6.63
CA ASN A 29 -33.40 24.25 7.71
C ASN A 29 -34.61 23.34 8.03
N LYS A 30 -34.53 22.04 7.75
CA LYS A 30 -35.55 21.07 8.19
C LYS A 30 -35.16 20.50 9.55
N PRO A 31 -36.13 20.26 10.45
CA PRO A 31 -35.86 19.60 11.72
C PRO A 31 -35.23 18.23 11.44
N LYS A 32 -34.03 17.97 11.97
CA LYS A 32 -33.45 16.63 11.93
C LYS A 32 -34.45 15.69 12.57
N ARG A 33 -34.95 14.71 11.80
CA ARG A 33 -35.80 13.66 12.35
C ARG A 33 -35.01 12.97 13.48
N PRO A 34 -35.63 12.70 14.64
CA PRO A 34 -34.96 11.91 15.67
C PRO A 34 -34.58 10.57 15.04
N LEU A 35 -33.28 10.29 15.00
CA LEU A 35 -32.75 8.99 14.60
C LEU A 35 -33.22 8.00 15.66
N VAL A 36 -34.26 7.23 15.34
CA VAL A 36 -34.61 6.05 16.11
C VAL A 36 -33.50 5.04 15.83
N ALA A 37 -32.57 4.91 16.78
CA ALA A 37 -31.53 3.90 16.72
C ALA A 37 -32.11 2.58 17.22
N HIS A 38 -32.03 1.53 16.41
CA HIS A 38 -32.32 0.18 16.87
C HIS A 38 -31.03 -0.47 17.37
N GLY A 39 -31.04 -0.91 18.62
CA GLY A 39 -29.98 -1.69 19.21
C GLY A 39 -30.18 -3.17 18.90
N VAL A 40 -29.18 -3.82 18.30
CA VAL A 40 -29.17 -5.27 18.12
C VAL A 40 -28.01 -5.87 18.91
N PRO A 41 -28.27 -6.81 19.84
CA PRO A 41 -27.22 -7.43 20.62
C PRO A 41 -26.39 -8.38 19.72
N LEU A 42 -25.12 -8.04 19.55
CA LEU A 42 -24.08 -8.89 19.00
C LEU A 42 -23.28 -9.51 20.15
N GLU A 43 -23.04 -10.81 20.06
CA GLU A 43 -22.21 -11.54 21.00
C GLU A 43 -20.83 -11.71 20.35
N LEU A 44 -19.81 -11.03 20.89
CA LEU A 44 -18.45 -11.01 20.33
C LEU A 44 -17.45 -11.57 21.35
N TYR A 45 -16.42 -12.27 20.89
CA TYR A 45 -15.35 -12.75 21.75
C TYR A 45 -14.37 -11.63 22.13
N SER A 46 -13.97 -11.59 23.40
CA SER A 46 -12.91 -10.70 23.87
C SER A 46 -11.54 -11.16 23.36
N ALA A 47 -10.64 -10.20 23.15
CA ALA A 47 -9.23 -10.48 22.88
C ALA A 47 -8.51 -11.08 24.09
N ASP A 48 -9.02 -10.87 25.31
CA ASP A 48 -8.52 -11.57 26.50
C ASP A 48 -9.13 -12.99 26.53
N PRO A 49 -8.31 -14.06 26.44
CA PRO A 49 -8.79 -15.44 26.48
C PRO A 49 -9.42 -15.83 27.83
N LYS A 50 -9.25 -15.01 28.88
CA LYS A 50 -9.90 -15.19 30.19
C LYS A 50 -11.28 -14.55 30.26
N ASP A 51 -11.56 -13.59 29.39
CA ASP A 51 -12.87 -12.95 29.32
C ASP A 51 -13.82 -13.77 28.46
N ASN A 52 -15.04 -13.95 28.98
CA ASN A 52 -16.11 -14.54 28.20
C ASN A 52 -16.63 -13.55 27.14
N MET A 53 -17.44 -14.10 26.24
CA MET A 53 -18.25 -13.39 25.25
C MET A 53 -18.85 -12.08 25.79
N VAL A 54 -18.51 -10.96 25.13
CA VAL A 54 -19.01 -9.62 25.44
C VAL A 54 -20.25 -9.35 24.60
N LYS A 55 -21.29 -8.83 25.24
CA LYS A 55 -22.49 -8.37 24.54
C LYS A 55 -22.28 -6.93 24.09
N TYR A 56 -22.19 -6.74 22.78
CA TYR A 56 -22.15 -5.43 22.14
C TYR A 56 -23.53 -5.11 21.60
N GLU A 57 -24.03 -3.89 21.80
CA GLU A 57 -25.29 -3.45 21.20
C GLU A 57 -24.97 -2.59 19.97
N PHE A 58 -25.15 -3.17 18.78
CA PHE A 58 -24.98 -2.44 17.53
C PHE A 58 -26.16 -1.50 17.31
N LYS A 59 -25.88 -0.20 17.13
CA LYS A 59 -26.90 0.84 16.95
C LYS A 59 -26.89 1.32 15.52
N ALA A 60 -27.97 1.05 14.79
CA ALA A 60 -28.17 1.49 13.42
C ALA A 60 -29.39 2.40 13.29
N ALA A 61 -29.40 3.26 12.26
CA ALA A 61 -30.60 4.00 11.88
C ALA A 61 -31.72 3.02 11.49
N ALA A 62 -32.94 3.28 11.94
CA ALA A 62 -34.04 2.32 11.79
C ALA A 62 -34.27 1.81 10.35
N GLU A 63 -34.08 2.68 9.37
CA GLU A 63 -34.26 2.35 7.94
C GLU A 63 -33.12 1.52 7.32
N MET A 64 -31.95 1.48 7.97
CA MET A 64 -30.81 0.66 7.53
C MET A 64 -30.59 -0.57 8.40
N CYS A 65 -31.20 -0.61 9.59
CA CYS A 65 -30.96 -1.64 10.60
C CYS A 65 -31.17 -3.06 10.08
N GLU A 66 -32.22 -3.36 9.32
CA GLU A 66 -32.46 -4.71 8.81
C GLU A 66 -31.36 -5.17 7.84
N ARG A 67 -30.89 -4.26 6.97
CA ARG A 67 -29.84 -4.56 5.99
C ARG A 67 -28.49 -4.70 6.65
N GLU A 68 -28.10 -3.74 7.47
CA GLU A 68 -26.83 -3.75 8.19
C GLU A 68 -26.75 -4.95 9.13
N TYR A 69 -27.87 -5.30 9.80
CA TYR A 69 -27.92 -6.48 10.64
C TYR A 69 -27.76 -7.78 9.85
N SER A 70 -28.41 -7.92 8.69
CA SER A 70 -28.22 -9.09 7.82
C SER A 70 -26.76 -9.23 7.40
N THR A 71 -26.11 -8.12 7.01
CA THR A 71 -24.69 -8.12 6.64
C THR A 71 -23.78 -8.46 7.82
N LEU A 72 -24.06 -7.92 9.02
CA LEU A 72 -23.30 -8.24 10.23
C LEU A 72 -23.43 -9.71 10.62
N GLU A 73 -24.62 -10.29 10.45
CA GLU A 73 -24.85 -11.70 10.73
C GLU A 73 -24.15 -12.60 9.70
N GLU A 74 -24.10 -12.22 8.42
CA GLU A 74 -23.30 -12.91 7.39
C GLU A 74 -21.80 -12.85 7.70
N ILE A 75 -21.29 -11.68 8.09
CA ILE A 75 -19.89 -11.51 8.51
C ILE A 75 -19.59 -12.38 9.72
N LYS A 76 -20.47 -12.35 10.74
CA LYS A 76 -20.34 -13.18 11.93
C LYS A 76 -20.32 -14.65 11.59
N GLN A 77 -21.25 -15.14 10.77
CA GLN A 77 -21.30 -16.54 10.32
C GLN A 77 -20.04 -16.94 9.55
N SER A 78 -19.52 -16.05 8.70
CA SER A 78 -18.26 -16.27 7.98
C SER A 78 -17.07 -16.39 8.94
N TRP A 79 -17.04 -15.62 10.03
CA TRP A 79 -15.97 -15.71 11.04
C TRP A 79 -16.12 -16.96 11.91
N GLU A 80 -17.33 -17.26 12.36
CA GLU A 80 -17.64 -18.41 13.21
C GLU A 80 -17.47 -19.75 12.46
N ALA A 81 -17.56 -19.76 11.13
CA ALA A 81 -17.28 -20.95 10.32
C ALA A 81 -15.85 -21.48 10.50
N GLY A 82 -14.89 -20.61 10.88
CA GLY A 82 -13.50 -20.99 11.16
C GLY A 82 -13.24 -21.37 12.62
N TYR A 83 -14.27 -21.42 13.48
CA TYR A 83 -14.07 -21.68 14.90
C TYR A 83 -13.79 -23.16 15.18
N VAL A 84 -12.95 -23.41 16.17
CA VAL A 84 -12.64 -24.75 16.68
C VAL A 84 -13.20 -24.85 18.09
N ASP A 85 -14.06 -25.85 18.32
CA ASP A 85 -14.80 -26.04 19.58
C ASP A 85 -15.59 -24.80 20.03
N GLY A 86 -16.16 -24.07 19.06
CA GLY A 86 -16.95 -22.86 19.29
C GLY A 86 -16.13 -21.64 19.69
N LYS A 87 -14.79 -21.69 19.56
CA LYS A 87 -13.88 -20.58 19.85
C LYS A 87 -13.09 -20.17 18.61
N PRO A 88 -12.76 -18.88 18.47
CA PRO A 88 -11.91 -18.41 17.39
C PRO A 88 -10.50 -19.01 17.49
N LEU A 89 -9.81 -19.10 16.36
CA LEU A 89 -8.47 -19.69 16.29
C LEU A 89 -7.45 -18.99 17.21
N TYR A 90 -7.56 -17.67 17.42
CA TYR A 90 -6.64 -16.93 18.29
C TYR A 90 -6.83 -17.25 19.79
N HIS A 91 -7.90 -17.97 20.17
CA HIS A 91 -8.07 -18.51 21.53
C HIS A 91 -7.37 -19.86 21.70
N GLN A 92 -7.07 -20.57 20.62
CA GLN A 92 -6.45 -21.89 20.65
C GLN A 92 -5.00 -21.83 21.13
N GLU A 93 -4.48 -22.94 21.65
CA GLU A 93 -3.09 -22.98 22.15
C GLU A 93 -2.07 -22.75 21.04
N SER A 94 -2.40 -23.18 19.81
CA SER A 94 -1.57 -22.95 18.64
C SER A 94 -1.33 -21.46 18.32
N ALA A 95 -2.21 -20.57 18.77
CA ALA A 95 -2.00 -19.12 18.66
C ALA A 95 -0.88 -18.61 19.59
N ARG A 96 -0.38 -19.42 20.52
CA ARG A 96 0.71 -19.09 21.45
C ARG A 96 2.04 -19.75 21.09
N GLU A 97 2.04 -20.62 20.07
CA GLU A 97 3.22 -21.31 19.59
C GLU A 97 3.98 -20.41 18.62
N ILE A 98 5.31 -20.29 18.76
CA ILE A 98 6.14 -19.48 17.86
C ILE A 98 6.21 -20.10 16.46
N ALA A 99 6.24 -21.43 16.38
CA ALA A 99 6.25 -22.15 15.11
C ALA A 99 4.92 -21.97 14.38
N TYR A 100 4.99 -21.58 13.10
CA TYR A 100 3.81 -21.44 12.25
C TYR A 100 3.56 -22.69 11.39
N CYS A 101 2.32 -23.15 11.31
CA CYS A 101 1.88 -24.21 10.42
C CYS A 101 0.98 -23.64 9.31
N ALA A 102 1.39 -23.81 8.05
CA ALA A 102 0.69 -23.28 6.89
C ALA A 102 -0.55 -24.10 6.45
N ASP A 103 -0.98 -25.08 7.25
CA ASP A 103 -2.13 -25.94 6.95
C ASP A 103 -3.48 -25.27 7.27
N GLY A 104 -3.47 -24.00 7.71
CA GLY A 104 -4.67 -23.24 8.09
C GLY A 104 -5.25 -23.62 9.45
N SER A 105 -4.59 -24.50 10.22
CA SER A 105 -5.03 -24.89 11.56
C SER A 105 -4.67 -23.87 12.64
N GLN A 106 -3.80 -22.91 12.32
CA GLN A 106 -3.33 -21.89 13.24
C GLN A 106 -3.95 -20.52 12.93
N SER A 107 -4.03 -19.70 13.97
CA SER A 107 -4.51 -18.33 13.83
C SER A 107 -3.51 -17.46 13.09
N GLU A 108 -4.04 -16.50 12.31
CA GLU A 108 -3.28 -15.35 11.79
C GLU A 108 -2.75 -14.44 12.90
N PHE A 109 -3.21 -14.63 14.14
CA PHE A 109 -2.74 -13.92 15.32
C PHE A 109 -1.86 -14.82 16.20
N PHE A 110 -0.70 -14.30 16.57
CA PHE A 110 0.09 -14.80 17.68
C PHE A 110 -0.28 -14.01 18.94
N VAL A 111 -0.82 -14.70 19.94
CA VAL A 111 -1.27 -14.11 21.19
C VAL A 111 -0.25 -14.41 22.28
N THR A 112 0.27 -13.36 22.90
CA THR A 112 1.19 -13.48 24.05
C THR A 112 0.83 -12.44 25.10
N ASP A 113 1.37 -12.55 26.30
CA ASP A 113 1.26 -11.49 27.30
C ASP A 113 2.49 -10.56 27.24
N ALA A 114 2.43 -9.42 27.95
CA ALA A 114 3.53 -8.46 27.94
C ALA A 114 4.87 -9.04 28.43
N GLN A 115 4.83 -10.00 29.37
CA GLN A 115 6.03 -10.65 29.87
C GLN A 115 6.60 -11.61 28.82
N GLY A 116 5.75 -12.42 28.20
CA GLY A 116 6.08 -13.34 27.12
C GLY A 116 6.67 -12.59 25.94
N PHE A 117 6.03 -11.51 25.48
CA PHE A 117 6.55 -10.68 24.40
C PHE A 117 7.93 -10.07 24.71
N SER A 118 8.12 -9.59 25.94
CA SER A 118 9.40 -9.03 26.40
C SER A 118 10.50 -10.09 26.49
N ALA A 119 10.14 -11.34 26.79
CA ALA A 119 11.05 -12.47 26.89
C ALA A 119 11.45 -13.07 25.52
N MET A 120 10.65 -12.83 24.47
CA MET A 120 11.01 -13.25 23.11
C MET A 120 12.29 -12.57 22.64
N THR A 121 13.16 -13.37 22.04
CA THR A 121 14.31 -12.89 21.28
C THR A 121 13.86 -12.17 20.00
N ASP A 122 14.73 -11.34 19.44
CA ASP A 122 14.42 -10.64 18.19
C ASP A 122 14.15 -11.63 17.04
N LEU A 123 14.85 -12.77 17.02
CA LEU A 123 14.62 -13.83 16.04
C LEU A 123 13.22 -14.45 16.17
N GLU A 124 12.75 -14.71 17.39
CA GLU A 124 11.40 -15.24 17.60
C GLU A 124 10.33 -14.21 17.23
N ARG A 125 10.55 -12.92 17.51
CA ARG A 125 9.63 -11.85 17.07
C ARG A 125 9.56 -11.80 15.55
N MET A 126 10.70 -11.84 14.88
CA MET A 126 10.77 -11.86 13.41
C MET A 126 10.08 -13.09 12.83
N GLU A 127 10.28 -14.27 13.42
CA GLU A 127 9.64 -15.51 12.96
C GLU A 127 8.12 -15.47 13.10
N VAL A 128 7.62 -14.86 14.19
CA VAL A 128 6.18 -14.63 14.34
C VAL A 128 5.68 -13.61 13.32
N PHE A 129 6.34 -12.44 13.20
CA PHE A 129 5.96 -11.38 12.26
C PHE A 129 5.98 -11.82 10.81
N ARG A 130 6.80 -12.83 10.47
CA ARG A 130 6.86 -13.42 9.13
C ARG A 130 5.52 -14.00 8.69
N HIS A 131 4.70 -14.49 9.63
CA HIS A 131 3.51 -15.27 9.31
C HIS A 131 2.24 -14.75 9.96
N ARG A 132 2.33 -14.00 11.05
CA ARG A 132 1.20 -13.66 11.92
C ARG A 132 1.33 -12.25 12.51
N HIS A 133 0.18 -11.66 12.83
CA HIS A 133 0.10 -10.43 13.63
C HIS A 133 0.29 -10.74 15.12
N ILE A 134 0.93 -9.84 15.88
CA ILE A 134 1.17 -10.04 17.31
C ILE A 134 0.14 -9.28 18.15
N ILE A 135 -0.61 -10.01 18.98
CA ILE A 135 -1.48 -9.44 20.01
C ILE A 135 -0.80 -9.62 21.36
N VAL A 136 -0.45 -8.50 22.00
CA VAL A 136 0.11 -8.48 23.35
C VAL A 136 -0.98 -8.17 24.37
N THR A 137 -1.43 -9.20 25.07
CA THR A 137 -2.44 -9.12 26.15
C THR A 137 -1.80 -8.76 27.49
N GLY A 138 -2.62 -8.27 28.42
CA GLY A 138 -2.15 -7.94 29.78
C GLY A 138 -1.06 -6.86 29.83
N SER A 139 -0.82 -6.15 28.72
CA SER A 139 0.05 -4.98 28.74
C SER A 139 -0.56 -3.95 29.68
N PRO A 140 0.19 -3.44 30.67
CA PRO A 140 -0.32 -2.38 31.51
C PRO A 140 -0.79 -1.25 30.57
N PRO A 141 -1.99 -0.69 30.79
CA PRO A 141 -2.46 0.39 29.96
C PRO A 141 -1.36 1.45 29.93
N PRO A 142 -1.01 1.98 28.75
CA PRO A 142 0.01 3.01 28.69
C PRO A 142 -0.35 4.07 29.73
N LYS A 143 0.61 4.40 30.60
CA LYS A 143 0.42 5.50 31.58
C LYS A 143 0.09 6.81 30.87
N GLU A 144 0.41 6.86 29.59
CA GLU A 144 0.15 7.92 28.64
C GLU A 144 -1.33 7.88 28.24
N THR A 145 -2.10 8.76 28.86
CA THR A 145 -3.48 9.03 28.45
C THR A 145 -3.49 9.61 27.04
N PHE A 146 -4.42 9.17 26.18
CA PHE A 146 -4.65 9.75 24.85
C PHE A 146 -5.00 11.23 25.02
N THR A 147 -3.99 12.09 24.94
CA THR A 147 -4.04 13.52 25.18
C THR A 147 -3.16 14.21 24.16
N LEU A 148 -3.45 15.47 23.88
CA LEU A 148 -2.62 16.27 22.98
C LEU A 148 -1.16 16.33 23.43
N ALA A 149 -0.89 16.34 24.74
CA ALA A 149 0.48 16.39 25.26
C ALA A 149 1.28 15.13 24.90
N GLU A 150 0.66 13.96 25.03
CA GLU A 150 1.28 12.67 24.69
C GLU A 150 1.42 12.49 23.17
N LEU A 151 0.38 12.82 22.40
CA LEU A 151 0.47 12.85 20.92
C LEU A 151 1.57 13.80 20.44
N GLY A 152 1.77 14.91 21.14
CA GLY A 152 2.84 15.87 20.87
C GLY A 152 4.25 15.36 21.13
N LYS A 153 4.41 14.27 21.89
CA LYS A 153 5.70 13.58 22.05
C LYS A 153 6.04 12.73 20.83
N MET A 154 5.03 12.21 20.12
CA MET A 154 5.22 11.40 18.91
C MET A 154 5.57 12.26 17.70
N SER A 155 4.90 13.41 17.55
CA SER A 155 5.17 14.36 16.46
C SER A 155 4.57 15.74 16.80
N PRO A 156 5.06 16.85 16.21
CA PRO A 156 4.45 18.15 16.44
C PRO A 156 2.95 18.14 16.10
N ILE A 157 2.13 18.53 17.08
CA ILE A 157 0.66 18.42 17.07
C ILE A 157 0.01 19.16 15.89
N ARG A 158 0.70 20.19 15.38
CA ARG A 158 0.23 21.09 14.33
C ARG A 158 0.78 20.77 12.94
N ASP A 159 1.72 19.83 12.85
CA ASP A 159 2.23 19.43 11.56
C ASP A 159 1.15 18.63 10.85
N SER A 160 0.85 19.04 9.62
CA SER A 160 0.03 18.24 8.73
C SER A 160 0.79 16.97 8.41
N LYS A 161 0.20 15.84 8.77
CA LYS A 161 0.62 14.51 8.38
C LYS A 161 -0.36 13.99 7.35
N GLU A 162 0.16 13.28 6.37
CA GLU A 162 -0.69 12.43 5.56
C GLU A 162 -1.30 11.37 6.48
N MET A 163 -2.62 11.36 6.59
CA MET A 163 -3.34 10.34 7.37
C MET A 163 -4.07 9.46 6.37
N GLN A 164 -3.68 8.19 6.30
CA GLN A 164 -4.37 7.21 5.47
C GLN A 164 -5.71 6.85 6.13
N GLY A 165 -6.77 7.50 5.69
CA GLY A 165 -8.15 7.04 5.87
C GLY A 165 -8.58 6.22 4.66
N GLU A 166 -7.79 5.23 4.26
CA GLU A 166 -8.00 4.49 3.02
C GLU A 166 -8.71 3.17 3.31
N TYR A 167 -10.06 3.16 3.21
CA TYR A 167 -10.79 1.99 2.71
C TYR A 167 -12.27 2.26 2.38
N LEU A 168 -12.88 3.34 2.90
CA LEU A 168 -14.31 3.57 2.61
C LEU A 168 -14.59 3.96 1.17
N ALA A 169 -13.72 4.74 0.51
CA ALA A 169 -13.98 5.17 -0.86
C ALA A 169 -13.99 4.00 -1.87
N SER A 170 -13.13 3.00 -1.67
CA SER A 170 -13.12 1.77 -2.47
C SER A 170 -14.29 0.84 -2.11
N LEU A 171 -14.67 0.73 -0.83
CA LEU A 171 -15.88 0.00 -0.40
C LEU A 171 -17.18 0.62 -0.94
N ILE A 172 -17.30 1.95 -0.95
CA ILE A 172 -18.45 2.69 -1.51
C ILE A 172 -18.54 2.51 -3.03
N SER A 173 -17.42 2.19 -3.68
CA SER A 173 -17.34 1.94 -5.13
C SER A 173 -17.60 0.48 -5.50
N CYS A 174 -17.70 -0.43 -4.52
CA CYS A 174 -17.99 -1.83 -4.75
C CYS A 174 -19.51 -2.00 -4.99
N PRO A 175 -19.96 -2.40 -6.19
CA PRO A 175 -21.40 -2.49 -6.50
C PRO A 175 -22.18 -3.43 -5.58
N ASP A 176 -21.48 -4.40 -4.98
CA ASP A 176 -22.05 -5.45 -4.15
C ASP A 176 -22.14 -5.06 -2.66
N LEU A 177 -21.33 -4.11 -2.19
CA LEU A 177 -21.40 -3.52 -0.85
C LEU A 177 -22.13 -2.18 -0.89
N ASN A 178 -23.46 -2.24 -0.96
CA ASN A 178 -24.35 -1.10 -0.81
C ASN A 178 -24.40 -0.62 0.66
N LEU A 179 -23.25 -0.22 1.20
CA LEU A 179 -23.16 0.55 2.43
C LEU A 179 -23.42 2.02 2.07
N THR A 180 -24.67 2.44 2.16
CA THR A 180 -25.05 3.86 2.08
C THR A 180 -24.62 4.59 3.34
N LEU A 181 -23.32 4.81 3.51
CA LEU A 181 -22.86 5.91 4.37
C LEU A 181 -23.28 7.22 3.70
N GLU A 182 -23.91 8.11 4.48
CA GLU A 182 -24.21 9.50 4.12
C GLU A 182 -22.92 10.32 3.94
N CYS A 183 -22.11 9.95 2.96
CA CYS A 183 -21.05 10.79 2.43
C CYS A 183 -21.69 11.72 1.41
N SER A 184 -21.40 13.02 1.49
CA SER A 184 -21.86 13.97 0.50
C SER A 184 -21.34 13.59 -0.90
N HIS A 185 -22.10 13.89 -1.95
CA HIS A 185 -21.73 13.59 -3.33
C HIS A 185 -20.35 14.17 -3.71
N ARG A 186 -19.93 15.25 -3.06
CA ARG A 186 -18.62 15.89 -3.24
C ARG A 186 -17.47 15.05 -2.67
N GLU A 187 -17.67 14.39 -1.53
CA GLU A 187 -16.69 13.49 -0.90
C GLU A 187 -16.54 12.17 -1.70
N ARG A 188 -17.57 11.75 -2.45
CA ARG A 188 -17.51 10.55 -3.31
C ARG A 188 -16.73 10.75 -4.62
N THR A 189 -16.59 11.99 -5.09
CA THR A 189 -16.06 12.28 -6.44
C THR A 189 -14.71 12.99 -6.46
N ASP A 190 -14.24 13.50 -5.34
CA ASP A 190 -12.95 14.21 -5.25
C ASP A 190 -11.93 13.33 -4.54
N ALA A 191 -11.07 12.64 -5.30
CA ALA A 191 -10.00 11.80 -4.77
C ALA A 191 -9.05 12.60 -3.83
N ASN A 192 -8.93 13.91 -4.02
CA ASN A 192 -8.15 14.79 -3.15
C ASN A 192 -8.85 15.16 -1.84
N ALA A 193 -10.17 14.93 -1.72
CA ALA A 193 -10.89 15.10 -0.46
C ALA A 193 -10.64 13.93 0.52
N CYS A 194 -10.24 12.76 0.00
CA CYS A 194 -10.01 11.54 0.77
C CYS A 194 -8.57 11.40 1.30
N LEU A 195 -7.59 11.99 0.60
CA LEU A 195 -6.21 12.12 1.08
C LEU A 195 -6.04 13.48 1.77
N GLY A 196 -6.46 13.53 3.03
CA GLY A 196 -6.36 14.72 3.86
C GLY A 196 -5.03 14.81 4.59
N TYR A 197 -4.30 15.90 4.41
CA TYR A 197 -3.22 16.27 5.33
C TYR A 197 -3.84 16.76 6.64
N TRP A 198 -3.85 15.92 7.67
CA TRP A 198 -4.44 16.21 8.96
C TRP A 198 -3.38 16.39 10.02
N THR A 199 -3.68 17.23 11.01
CA THR A 199 -2.78 17.40 12.16
C THR A 199 -3.16 16.39 13.24
N LEU A 200 -2.22 15.96 14.09
CA LEU A 200 -2.55 15.13 15.25
C LEU A 200 -3.58 15.80 16.18
N LYS A 201 -3.67 17.13 16.15
CA LYS A 201 -4.74 17.88 16.81
C LYS A 201 -6.13 17.59 16.25
N ASN A 202 -6.24 17.50 14.92
CA ASN A 202 -7.50 17.21 14.25
C ASN A 202 -7.90 15.77 14.53
N PHE A 203 -6.95 14.83 14.43
CA PHE A 203 -7.15 13.44 14.81
C PHE A 203 -7.66 13.28 16.25
N TYR A 204 -7.00 13.94 17.20
CA TYR A 204 -7.42 13.94 18.60
C TYR A 204 -8.85 14.47 18.80
N ARG A 205 -9.23 15.53 18.07
CA ARG A 205 -10.56 16.13 18.18
C ARG A 205 -11.63 15.21 17.61
N GLU A 206 -11.37 14.61 16.46
CA GLU A 206 -12.28 13.66 15.82
C GLU A 206 -12.43 12.39 16.67
N ALA A 207 -11.36 11.87 17.28
CA ALA A 207 -11.44 10.72 18.16
C ALA A 207 -12.23 10.96 19.46
N LEU A 208 -12.41 12.24 19.86
CA LEU A 208 -13.24 12.62 21.00
C LEU A 208 -14.67 13.02 20.61
N ASP A 209 -14.93 13.24 19.33
CA ASP A 209 -16.27 13.53 18.85
C ASP A 209 -17.05 12.20 18.81
N PRO A 210 -18.19 12.07 19.53
CA PRO A 210 -19.02 10.87 19.48
C PRO A 210 -19.60 10.59 18.08
N ASN A 211 -19.58 11.58 17.17
CA ASN A 211 -19.89 11.42 15.74
C ASN A 211 -18.65 11.52 14.85
N GLY A 212 -17.46 11.54 15.44
CA GLY A 212 -16.20 11.67 14.75
C GLY A 212 -15.94 10.50 13.82
N ARG A 213 -15.30 10.79 12.69
CA ARG A 213 -15.12 9.81 11.58
C ARG A 213 -13.77 9.09 11.63
N VAL A 214 -13.14 9.01 12.80
CA VAL A 214 -11.89 8.26 12.96
C VAL A 214 -12.22 6.78 13.00
N LEU A 215 -11.99 6.09 11.89
CA LEU A 215 -11.96 4.64 11.88
C LEU A 215 -10.63 4.20 12.49
N ASN A 216 -10.70 3.49 13.62
CA ASN A 216 -9.56 2.69 14.02
C ASN A 216 -9.36 1.64 12.92
N VAL A 217 -8.13 1.46 12.47
CA VAL A 217 -7.83 0.43 11.45
C VAL A 217 -8.20 -0.98 11.93
N LEU A 218 -8.25 -1.16 13.26
CA LEU A 218 -8.69 -2.38 13.93
C LEU A 218 -10.22 -2.57 13.93
N ASP A 219 -11.00 -1.51 13.63
CA ASP A 219 -12.46 -1.57 13.51
C ASP A 219 -12.91 -1.97 12.10
N LEU A 220 -11.99 -2.07 11.13
CA LEU A 220 -12.26 -2.57 9.79
C LEU A 220 -12.12 -4.10 9.75
N PRO A 221 -12.93 -4.81 8.94
CA PRO A 221 -12.78 -6.24 8.75
C PRO A 221 -11.36 -6.55 8.25
N MET A 222 -10.59 -7.27 9.07
CA MET A 222 -9.14 -7.47 8.92
C MET A 222 -8.70 -8.24 7.65
N GLY A 223 -9.63 -8.62 6.77
CA GLY A 223 -9.30 -9.16 5.44
C GLY A 223 -8.95 -8.10 4.39
N ALA A 224 -9.12 -6.81 4.70
CA ALA A 224 -8.89 -5.69 3.79
C ALA A 224 -7.68 -4.81 4.18
N CYS A 225 -7.14 -5.00 5.38
CA CYS A 225 -6.04 -4.19 5.88
C CYS A 225 -4.71 -4.84 5.49
N THR A 226 -4.14 -4.43 4.37
CA THR A 226 -2.74 -4.75 4.05
C THR A 226 -1.81 -3.98 4.99
N SER A 227 -1.53 -4.58 6.15
CA SER A 227 -0.29 -4.48 6.91
C SER A 227 0.27 -3.07 7.16
N ILE A 228 0.17 -2.61 8.42
CA ILE A 228 1.15 -1.69 9.00
C ILE A 228 2.52 -2.42 9.05
N GLU A 229 3.49 -1.95 8.26
CA GLU A 229 4.86 -2.50 8.22
C GLU A 229 5.58 -2.38 9.58
N PRO A 230 6.58 -3.26 9.81
CA PRO A 230 7.95 -2.74 9.79
C PRO A 230 8.90 -3.51 8.85
N VAL A 231 9.80 -2.73 8.23
CA VAL A 231 10.99 -3.04 7.41
C VAL A 231 12.00 -3.97 8.13
N PRO A 232 12.97 -4.69 7.49
CA PRO A 232 13.10 -5.20 6.12
C PRO A 232 13.14 -6.76 6.07
N TYR A 233 12.52 -7.37 5.06
CA TYR A 233 12.66 -8.80 4.81
C TYR A 233 13.82 -9.06 3.83
N TYR A 234 14.86 -9.74 4.32
CA TYR A 234 15.73 -10.56 3.48
C TYR A 234 15.19 -12.01 3.45
N ASP A 235 15.19 -12.58 2.25
CA ASP A 235 14.97 -13.98 1.85
C ASP A 235 13.56 -14.59 1.99
N ILE A 236 12.85 -14.67 0.86
CA ILE A 236 12.63 -15.92 0.09
C ILE A 236 12.17 -15.50 -1.32
N VAL A 237 13.06 -15.60 -2.31
CA VAL A 237 12.73 -15.45 -3.74
C VAL A 237 12.38 -16.84 -4.27
N THR A 238 11.10 -17.11 -4.52
CA THR A 238 10.66 -18.25 -5.34
C THR A 238 10.12 -17.74 -6.68
N ASN A 239 10.15 -18.58 -7.71
CA ASN A 239 9.72 -18.28 -9.08
C ASN A 239 8.20 -18.09 -9.25
N THR A 240 7.44 -17.96 -8.17
CA THR A 240 5.98 -17.80 -8.16
C THR A 240 5.60 -16.33 -8.00
N SER A 241 4.47 -15.93 -8.60
CA SER A 241 3.93 -14.58 -8.46
C SER A 241 3.64 -14.25 -7.00
N HIS A 242 4.36 -13.27 -6.46
CA HIS A 242 4.12 -12.71 -5.13
C HIS A 242 3.63 -11.27 -5.29
N PRO A 243 2.30 -11.00 -5.29
CA PRO A 243 1.78 -9.64 -5.26
C PRO A 243 2.45 -8.76 -4.18
N PRO A 244 2.75 -9.28 -2.97
CA PRO A 244 3.52 -8.52 -1.97
C PRO A 244 4.93 -8.14 -2.42
N LEU A 245 5.63 -9.02 -3.14
CA LEU A 245 6.98 -8.73 -3.66
C LEU A 245 6.95 -7.64 -4.73
N ARG A 246 5.98 -7.66 -5.63
CA ARG A 246 5.84 -6.60 -6.65
C ARG A 246 5.56 -5.26 -5.99
N SER A 247 4.68 -5.22 -5.00
CA SER A 247 4.42 -4.00 -4.23
C SER A 247 5.65 -3.55 -3.45
N LEU A 248 6.38 -4.47 -2.82
CA LEU A 248 7.65 -4.18 -2.14
C LEU A 248 8.68 -3.59 -3.11
N MET A 249 8.90 -4.22 -4.27
CA MET A 249 9.86 -3.74 -5.28
C MET A 249 9.48 -2.34 -5.80
N ARG A 250 8.18 -2.09 -6.02
CA ARG A 250 7.69 -0.75 -6.42
C ARG A 250 7.94 0.29 -5.34
N ARG A 251 7.71 -0.05 -4.07
CA ARG A 251 7.97 0.83 -2.91
C ARG A 251 9.46 1.07 -2.71
N LEU A 252 10.29 0.04 -2.78
CA LEU A 252 11.75 0.13 -2.69
C LEU A 252 12.29 1.03 -3.80
N TYR A 253 11.85 0.83 -5.04
CA TYR A 253 12.29 1.65 -6.15
C TYR A 253 11.81 3.11 -6.00
N ALA A 254 10.57 3.34 -5.59
CA ALA A 254 10.08 4.68 -5.31
C ALA A 254 10.88 5.37 -4.19
N TYR A 255 11.25 4.63 -3.14
CA TYR A 255 12.13 5.10 -2.07
C TYR A 255 13.52 5.44 -2.63
N TRP A 256 14.16 4.54 -3.38
CA TRP A 256 15.46 4.79 -3.99
C TRP A 256 15.45 6.06 -4.83
N LEU A 257 14.44 6.23 -5.70
CA LEU A 257 14.35 7.42 -6.53
C LEU A 257 14.12 8.69 -5.72
N LYS A 258 13.36 8.62 -4.62
CA LYS A 258 13.21 9.73 -3.69
C LYS A 258 14.55 10.11 -3.07
N GLU A 259 15.28 9.17 -2.49
CA GLU A 259 16.55 9.46 -1.81
C GLU A 259 17.66 9.88 -2.79
N LEU A 260 17.77 9.18 -3.93
CA LEU A 260 18.74 9.49 -4.99
C LEU A 260 18.51 10.87 -5.61
N PHE A 261 17.26 11.35 -5.68
CA PHE A 261 16.96 12.65 -6.31
C PHE A 261 16.71 13.80 -5.34
N GLU A 262 16.05 13.57 -4.22
CA GLU A 262 15.76 14.63 -3.26
C GLU A 262 16.96 14.90 -2.37
N GLU A 263 17.66 13.87 -1.88
CA GLU A 263 18.74 14.07 -0.90
C GLU A 263 20.11 14.26 -1.57
N ILE A 264 20.54 13.32 -2.43
CA ILE A 264 21.87 13.38 -3.07
C ILE A 264 21.97 14.57 -4.05
N VAL A 265 20.84 14.92 -4.63
CA VAL A 265 20.78 15.68 -5.88
C VAL A 265 20.28 17.09 -5.66
N GLU A 266 19.36 17.37 -4.72
CA GLU A 266 18.95 18.75 -4.44
C GLU A 266 19.85 19.46 -3.41
N ASP A 267 20.36 18.74 -2.40
CA ASP A 267 21.13 19.36 -1.32
C ASP A 267 22.64 19.42 -1.60
N GLY A 268 23.12 18.66 -2.61
CA GLY A 268 24.54 18.65 -3.00
C GLY A 268 25.45 18.22 -1.84
N ASP A 269 24.90 17.41 -0.93
CA ASP A 269 25.60 16.95 0.25
C ASP A 269 26.50 15.78 -0.15
N GLU A 270 27.76 16.11 -0.49
CA GLU A 270 28.81 15.11 -0.80
C GLU A 270 29.10 14.19 0.41
N ASP A 271 28.63 14.54 1.62
CA ASP A 271 28.79 13.76 2.85
C ASP A 271 27.61 12.80 3.12
N LEU A 272 26.67 12.64 2.17
CA LEU A 272 25.62 11.63 2.28
C LEU A 272 26.25 10.23 2.31
N ASP A 273 26.17 9.61 3.48
CA ASP A 273 26.65 8.25 3.71
C ASP A 273 25.70 7.27 3.02
N ILE A 274 25.94 7.02 1.72
CA ILE A 274 25.14 6.13 0.87
C ILE A 274 25.01 4.74 1.50
N GLU A 275 26.02 4.28 2.25
CA GLU A 275 25.98 3.00 2.97
C GLU A 275 24.86 2.95 4.02
N LYS A 276 24.47 4.09 4.60
CA LYS A 276 23.38 4.19 5.57
C LYS A 276 21.99 4.24 4.96
N LEU A 277 21.87 4.61 3.68
CA LEU A 277 20.58 4.77 3.01
C LEU A 277 20.03 3.47 2.41
N HIS A 278 20.81 2.38 2.41
CA HIS A 278 20.43 1.11 1.79
C HIS A 278 19.94 1.27 0.34
N VAL A 279 20.52 2.23 -0.40
CA VAL A 279 20.26 2.49 -1.81
C VAL A 279 21.49 2.15 -2.66
N PRO A 280 21.32 1.69 -3.91
CA PRO A 280 22.47 1.45 -4.78
C PRO A 280 23.23 2.75 -5.08
N ASP A 281 24.57 2.70 -5.07
CA ASP A 281 25.40 3.87 -5.38
C ASP A 281 25.46 4.11 -6.91
N ILE A 282 24.66 5.06 -7.39
CA ILE A 282 24.58 5.43 -8.81
C ILE A 282 25.85 6.09 -9.36
N HIS A 283 26.85 6.39 -8.53
CA HIS A 283 28.17 6.85 -9.00
C HIS A 283 29.06 5.69 -9.46
N THR A 284 28.68 4.46 -9.12
CA THR A 284 29.34 3.24 -9.57
C THR A 284 28.57 2.61 -10.73
N ALA A 285 29.27 1.87 -11.58
CA ALA A 285 28.64 1.11 -12.65
C ALA A 285 27.62 0.11 -12.08
N ASP A 286 28.00 -0.64 -11.04
CA ASP A 286 27.16 -1.67 -10.43
C ASP A 286 25.88 -1.07 -9.83
N GLY A 287 25.99 -0.02 -9.03
CA GLY A 287 24.82 0.61 -8.44
C GLY A 287 23.87 1.24 -9.47
N LEU A 288 24.41 1.82 -10.56
CA LEU A 288 23.59 2.27 -11.68
C LEU A 288 22.86 1.09 -12.36
N LEU A 289 23.57 -0.01 -12.62
CA LEU A 289 23.00 -1.20 -13.24
C LEU A 289 21.93 -1.86 -12.37
N ASP A 290 22.10 -1.88 -11.05
CA ASP A 290 21.10 -2.39 -10.10
C ASP A 290 19.80 -1.57 -10.14
N VAL A 291 19.91 -0.24 -10.15
CA VAL A 291 18.74 0.65 -10.27
C VAL A 291 18.03 0.40 -11.62
N LEU A 292 18.78 0.27 -12.71
CA LEU A 292 18.20 -0.02 -14.02
C LEU A 292 17.56 -1.41 -14.08
N ALA A 293 18.18 -2.44 -13.49
CA ALA A 293 17.64 -3.79 -13.44
C ALA A 293 16.26 -3.81 -12.78
N VAL A 294 16.14 -3.17 -11.62
CA VAL A 294 14.88 -3.06 -10.88
C VAL A 294 13.88 -2.19 -11.64
N GLY A 295 14.31 -1.05 -12.21
CA GLY A 295 13.47 -0.20 -13.04
C GLY A 295 12.87 -0.95 -14.24
N HIS A 296 13.68 -1.70 -14.98
CA HIS A 296 13.23 -2.49 -16.13
C HIS A 296 12.28 -3.63 -15.71
N LEU A 297 12.60 -4.34 -14.61
CA LEU A 297 11.70 -5.35 -14.06
C LEU A 297 10.33 -4.75 -13.72
N LEU A 298 10.31 -3.54 -13.16
CA LEU A 298 9.07 -2.85 -12.81
C LEU A 298 8.33 -2.30 -14.03
N ILE A 299 9.03 -1.79 -15.04
CA ILE A 299 8.46 -1.39 -16.34
C ILE A 299 7.71 -2.56 -16.98
N PHE A 300 8.28 -3.76 -16.92
CA PHE A 300 7.66 -4.96 -17.49
C PHE A 300 6.80 -5.75 -16.50
N SER A 301 6.68 -5.31 -15.24
CA SER A 301 5.93 -6.04 -14.20
C SER A 301 4.46 -6.28 -14.57
N PHE A 302 3.83 -5.36 -15.30
CA PHE A 302 2.47 -5.51 -15.82
C PHE A 302 2.38 -6.50 -16.98
N VAL A 303 3.41 -6.54 -17.83
CA VAL A 303 3.52 -7.55 -18.89
C VAL A 303 3.77 -8.94 -18.30
N LEU A 304 4.51 -9.00 -17.19
CA LEU A 304 4.75 -10.20 -16.39
C LEU A 304 3.54 -10.59 -15.51
N ASP A 305 2.46 -9.81 -15.48
CA ASP A 305 1.26 -10.14 -14.72
C ASP A 305 0.26 -10.89 -15.59
N THR A 306 0.19 -12.22 -15.43
CA THR A 306 -0.77 -13.08 -16.15
C THR A 306 -2.22 -12.63 -15.96
N ARG A 307 -2.54 -12.03 -14.79
CA ARG A 307 -3.87 -11.48 -14.50
C ARG A 307 -4.24 -10.29 -15.39
N ALA A 308 -3.25 -9.60 -15.94
CA ALA A 308 -3.48 -8.47 -16.83
C ALA A 308 -3.89 -8.90 -18.25
N PHE A 309 -3.69 -10.16 -18.64
CA PHE A 309 -3.92 -10.63 -20.01
C PHE A 309 -5.38 -10.74 -20.46
N PRO A 310 -6.32 -11.32 -19.68
CA PRO A 310 -7.68 -11.53 -20.16
C PRO A 310 -8.47 -10.24 -20.32
N HIS A 311 -8.19 -9.28 -19.43
CA HIS A 311 -8.96 -8.05 -19.33
C HIS A 311 -8.01 -6.92 -18.90
N PRO A 312 -7.24 -6.34 -19.83
CA PRO A 312 -6.35 -5.21 -19.51
C PRO A 312 -7.12 -4.02 -18.90
N ASP A 313 -8.42 -3.91 -19.20
CA ASP A 313 -9.32 -2.89 -18.67
C ASP A 313 -9.93 -3.25 -17.30
N GLU A 314 -9.78 -4.50 -16.81
CA GLU A 314 -10.34 -4.97 -15.52
C GLU A 314 -9.26 -5.17 -14.44
N VAL A 315 -7.98 -4.91 -14.74
CA VAL A 315 -6.97 -4.83 -13.67
C VAL A 315 -7.38 -3.71 -12.72
N PRO A 316 -7.38 -3.93 -11.39
CA PRO A 316 -7.86 -2.91 -10.48
C PRO A 316 -7.05 -1.62 -10.65
N THR A 317 -7.76 -0.50 -10.56
CA THR A 317 -7.23 0.83 -10.80
C THR A 317 -6.00 1.18 -9.94
N PRO A 318 -5.85 0.73 -8.68
CA PRO A 318 -4.66 1.04 -7.87
C PRO A 318 -3.38 0.48 -8.47
N GLU A 319 -3.35 -0.79 -8.89
CA GLU A 319 -2.15 -1.44 -9.41
C GLU A 319 -1.71 -0.84 -10.74
N VAL A 320 -2.68 -0.47 -11.60
CA VAL A 320 -2.41 0.26 -12.85
C VAL A 320 -1.83 1.64 -12.54
N GLY A 321 -2.37 2.32 -11.54
CA GLY A 321 -1.87 3.63 -11.08
C GLY A 321 -0.44 3.55 -10.55
N GLU A 322 -0.16 2.60 -9.66
CA GLU A 322 1.18 2.34 -9.13
C GLU A 322 2.17 1.97 -10.22
N HIS A 323 1.75 1.15 -11.19
CA HIS A 323 2.59 0.75 -12.31
C HIS A 323 2.98 1.94 -13.19
N ARG A 324 1.99 2.76 -13.59
CA ARG A 324 2.24 4.00 -14.34
C ARG A 324 3.14 4.95 -13.57
N TYR A 325 2.89 5.11 -12.27
CA TYR A 325 3.73 5.93 -11.41
C TYR A 325 5.19 5.46 -11.46
N VAL A 326 5.44 4.16 -11.33
CA VAL A 326 6.81 3.62 -11.35
C VAL A 326 7.45 3.75 -12.74
N GLN A 327 6.70 3.54 -13.82
CA GLN A 327 7.21 3.78 -15.18
C GLN A 327 7.63 5.24 -15.37
N ASP A 328 6.76 6.19 -14.99
CA ASP A 328 7.05 7.62 -15.06
C ASP A 328 8.28 7.99 -14.23
N ARG A 329 8.44 7.36 -13.07
CA ARG A 329 9.58 7.56 -12.18
C ARG A 329 10.88 6.97 -12.75
N CYS A 330 10.85 5.81 -13.40
CA CYS A 330 12.01 5.25 -14.09
C CYS A 330 12.45 6.15 -15.25
N HIS A 331 11.52 6.65 -16.05
CA HIS A 331 11.84 7.60 -17.11
C HIS A 331 12.39 8.93 -16.57
N SER A 332 11.77 9.43 -15.50
CA SER A 332 12.27 10.61 -14.79
C SER A 332 13.67 10.37 -14.24
N PHE A 333 13.98 9.15 -13.81
CA PHE A 333 15.31 8.79 -13.35
C PHE A 333 16.34 8.91 -14.46
N GLU A 334 16.09 8.27 -15.61
CA GLU A 334 16.96 8.33 -16.78
C GLU A 334 17.26 9.77 -17.20
N ASP A 335 16.22 10.60 -17.30
CA ASP A 335 16.35 11.99 -17.75
C ASP A 335 17.11 12.85 -16.73
N ASN A 336 16.83 12.71 -15.43
CA ASN A 336 17.54 13.44 -14.38
C ASN A 336 19.00 13.00 -14.26
N PHE A 337 19.26 11.70 -14.39
CA PHE A 337 20.61 11.15 -14.40
C PHE A 337 21.41 11.76 -15.56
N CYS A 338 20.88 11.68 -16.80
CA CYS A 338 21.52 12.26 -17.97
C CYS A 338 21.73 13.78 -17.87
N ALA A 339 20.85 14.50 -17.17
CA ALA A 339 21.01 15.93 -16.95
C ALA A 339 22.19 16.27 -16.01
N ARG A 340 22.54 15.37 -15.09
CA ARG A 340 23.45 15.65 -13.96
C ARG A 340 24.80 14.97 -14.06
N PHE A 341 24.87 13.83 -14.73
CA PHE A 341 26.08 13.04 -14.86
C PHE A 341 26.56 13.01 -16.31
N SER A 342 27.87 13.04 -16.49
CA SER A 342 28.58 12.67 -17.71
C SER A 342 29.07 11.25 -17.54
N VAL A 343 28.82 10.41 -18.53
CA VAL A 343 29.23 9.00 -18.49
C VAL A 343 30.27 8.77 -19.57
N THR A 344 31.32 8.02 -19.22
CA THR A 344 32.25 7.50 -20.21
C THR A 344 32.19 5.98 -20.24
N VAL A 345 32.23 5.41 -21.44
CA VAL A 345 32.29 3.96 -21.68
C VAL A 345 33.58 3.66 -22.41
N GLY A 346 34.47 2.88 -21.78
CA GLY A 346 35.81 2.62 -22.30
C GLY A 346 36.63 3.89 -22.51
N GLY A 347 36.44 4.89 -21.64
CA GLY A 347 37.13 6.18 -21.68
C GLY A 347 36.60 7.19 -22.71
N LYS A 348 35.51 6.89 -23.43
CA LYS A 348 34.84 7.83 -24.34
C LYS A 348 33.56 8.35 -23.69
N GLU A 349 33.39 9.66 -23.67
CA GLU A 349 32.13 10.27 -23.24
C GLU A 349 30.98 9.87 -24.17
N VAL A 350 29.86 9.46 -23.58
CA VAL A 350 28.68 8.95 -24.28
C VAL A 350 27.40 9.56 -23.72
N ASP A 351 26.34 9.53 -24.51
CA ASP A 351 24.99 9.74 -24.00
C ASP A 351 24.53 8.46 -23.28
N ALA A 352 24.34 8.54 -21.96
CA ALA A 352 24.00 7.37 -21.15
C ALA A 352 22.66 6.74 -21.56
N LYS A 353 21.71 7.54 -22.05
CA LYS A 353 20.41 7.05 -22.49
C LYS A 353 20.56 6.15 -23.72
N SER A 354 21.16 6.65 -24.79
CA SER A 354 21.28 5.89 -26.03
C SER A 354 22.31 4.76 -25.99
N GLU A 355 23.39 4.90 -25.21
CA GLU A 355 24.49 3.93 -25.19
C GLU A 355 24.41 2.91 -24.05
N ILE A 356 23.62 3.16 -23.00
CA ILE A 356 23.50 2.27 -21.84
C ILE A 356 22.05 1.91 -21.55
N PHE A 357 21.18 2.89 -21.28
CA PHE A 357 19.83 2.62 -20.78
C PHE A 357 18.95 1.92 -21.81
N ASP A 358 18.86 2.50 -23.01
CA ASP A 358 18.04 1.97 -24.09
C ASP A 358 18.50 0.56 -24.55
N PRO A 359 19.81 0.29 -24.76
CA PRO A 359 20.28 -1.06 -25.05
C PRO A 359 20.00 -2.07 -23.93
N LEU A 360 20.15 -1.68 -22.66
CA LEU A 360 19.86 -2.56 -21.54
C LEU A 360 18.36 -2.86 -21.42
N LEU A 361 17.48 -1.87 -21.63
CA LEU A 361 16.04 -2.06 -21.64
C LEU A 361 15.63 -3.05 -22.74
N VAL A 362 16.19 -2.89 -23.94
CA VAL A 362 15.96 -3.83 -25.07
C VAL A 362 16.50 -5.22 -24.74
N LYS A 363 17.72 -5.33 -24.20
CA LYS A 363 18.33 -6.61 -23.80
C LYS A 363 17.46 -7.33 -22.76
N PHE A 364 16.97 -6.60 -21.76
CA PHE A 364 16.06 -7.12 -20.73
C PHE A 364 14.74 -7.60 -21.34
N ALA A 365 14.13 -6.79 -22.21
CA ALA A 365 12.87 -7.13 -22.88
C ALA A 365 13.00 -8.42 -23.72
N VAL A 366 14.09 -8.57 -24.46
CA VAL A 366 14.37 -9.79 -25.23
C VAL A 366 14.61 -10.98 -24.31
N ALA A 367 15.33 -10.79 -23.19
CA ALA A 367 15.58 -11.84 -22.21
C ALA A 367 14.27 -12.38 -21.58
N ILE A 368 13.33 -11.50 -21.21
CA ILE A 368 12.06 -11.92 -20.63
C ILE A 368 11.15 -12.61 -21.66
N VAL A 369 11.15 -12.16 -22.93
CA VAL A 369 10.39 -12.84 -24.00
C VAL A 369 10.97 -14.22 -24.28
N TRP A 370 12.30 -14.32 -24.38
CA TRP A 370 12.98 -15.60 -24.57
C TRP A 370 12.71 -16.56 -23.40
N TYR A 371 12.71 -16.04 -22.17
CA TYR A 371 12.39 -16.85 -20.99
C TYR A 371 10.96 -17.39 -21.06
N ALA A 372 9.98 -16.54 -21.41
CA ALA A 372 8.60 -16.95 -21.61
C ALA A 372 8.45 -18.02 -22.71
N LYS A 373 9.22 -17.93 -23.80
CA LYS A 373 9.25 -18.95 -24.88
C LYS A 373 9.82 -20.29 -24.43
N ARG A 374 10.79 -20.30 -23.52
CA ARG A 374 11.51 -21.53 -23.08
C ARG A 374 10.97 -22.18 -21.82
N ALA A 375 10.16 -21.46 -21.05
CA ALA A 375 9.53 -21.98 -19.85
C ALA A 375 8.00 -21.93 -19.95
N PRO A 376 7.39 -22.55 -21.00
CA PRO A 376 5.93 -22.50 -21.18
C PRO A 376 5.21 -23.07 -19.95
N ASP A 377 5.72 -24.15 -19.36
CA ASP A 377 5.14 -24.80 -18.18
C ASP A 377 5.15 -23.91 -16.92
N ILE A 378 6.02 -22.91 -16.84
CA ILE A 378 6.08 -21.96 -15.71
C ILE A 378 5.08 -20.80 -15.93
N CYS A 379 4.77 -20.51 -17.19
CA CYS A 379 4.01 -19.34 -17.58
C CYS A 379 2.54 -19.63 -17.91
N GLU A 380 2.24 -20.85 -18.35
CA GLU A 380 0.87 -21.33 -18.55
C GLU A 380 0.29 -21.78 -17.20
N ASP A 381 -0.21 -20.79 -16.43
CA ASP A 381 -1.21 -21.07 -15.39
C ASP A 381 -2.39 -21.79 -16.06
N ASP A 382 -3.02 -22.76 -15.39
CA ASP A 382 -4.22 -23.48 -15.86
C ASP A 382 -5.30 -22.52 -16.38
N LYS A 383 -5.30 -21.28 -15.87
CA LYS A 383 -6.19 -20.19 -16.29
C LYS A 383 -5.90 -19.61 -17.67
N TRP A 384 -4.70 -19.73 -18.23
CA TRP A 384 -4.35 -19.16 -19.54
C TRP A 384 -5.29 -19.65 -20.66
N GLY A 385 -5.63 -20.94 -20.63
CA GLY A 385 -6.55 -21.54 -21.60
C GLY A 385 -7.95 -20.92 -21.59
N GLU A 386 -8.44 -20.47 -20.43
CA GLU A 386 -9.73 -19.79 -20.28
C GLU A 386 -9.70 -18.35 -20.81
N VAL A 387 -8.53 -17.71 -20.66
CA VAL A 387 -8.25 -16.32 -21.02
C VAL A 387 -8.00 -16.14 -22.52
N ASN A 388 -7.36 -17.11 -23.14
CA ASN A 388 -6.87 -17.01 -24.51
C ASN A 388 -7.95 -17.33 -25.55
N LYS A 389 -8.81 -16.36 -25.84
CA LYS A 389 -9.86 -16.47 -26.88
C LYS A 389 -9.32 -16.58 -28.31
N LYS A 390 -8.03 -16.25 -28.54
CA LYS A 390 -7.42 -16.19 -29.87
C LYS A 390 -6.62 -17.44 -30.24
N GLY A 391 -6.44 -18.38 -29.31
CA GLY A 391 -5.62 -19.57 -29.53
C GLY A 391 -4.11 -19.28 -29.62
N GLN A 392 -3.65 -18.11 -29.17
CA GLN A 392 -2.22 -17.74 -29.12
C GLN A 392 -1.53 -18.44 -27.94
N SER A 393 -0.32 -18.94 -28.10
CA SER A 393 0.47 -19.39 -26.94
C SER A 393 0.70 -18.24 -25.95
N PHE A 394 0.95 -18.55 -24.67
CA PHE A 394 1.30 -17.51 -23.69
C PHE A 394 2.49 -16.68 -24.17
N ALA A 395 3.51 -17.35 -24.72
CA ALA A 395 4.72 -16.71 -25.21
C ALA A 395 4.45 -15.71 -26.36
N GLU A 396 3.55 -16.05 -27.30
CA GLU A 396 3.15 -15.12 -28.37
C GLU A 396 2.42 -13.90 -27.80
N ALA A 397 1.46 -14.11 -26.90
CA ALA A 397 0.73 -12.99 -26.28
C ALA A 397 1.65 -12.12 -25.40
N PHE A 398 2.63 -12.73 -24.74
CA PHE A 398 3.63 -12.06 -23.93
C PHE A 398 4.57 -11.21 -24.81
N GLU A 399 5.08 -11.79 -25.91
CA GLU A 399 5.85 -11.08 -26.92
C GLU A 399 5.09 -9.89 -27.48
N ASP A 400 3.82 -10.10 -27.89
CA ASP A 400 2.94 -9.05 -28.42
C ASP A 400 2.84 -7.86 -27.44
N ARG A 401 2.73 -8.12 -26.13
CA ARG A 401 2.65 -7.05 -25.11
C ARG A 401 3.95 -6.29 -24.90
N VAL A 402 5.09 -6.99 -24.87
CA VAL A 402 6.41 -6.33 -24.83
C VAL A 402 6.58 -5.47 -26.08
N ALA A 403 6.17 -6.00 -27.23
CA ALA A 403 6.12 -5.28 -28.50
C ALA A 403 5.23 -4.02 -28.42
N THR A 404 4.02 -4.13 -27.85
CA THR A 404 3.11 -2.98 -27.64
C THR A 404 3.76 -1.90 -26.77
N TYR A 405 4.48 -2.27 -25.72
CA TYR A 405 5.22 -1.29 -24.90
C TYR A 405 6.20 -0.47 -25.76
N PHE A 406 6.99 -1.12 -26.62
CA PHE A 406 7.87 -0.40 -27.52
C PHE A 406 7.10 0.40 -28.57
N THR A 407 5.97 -0.08 -29.09
CA THR A 407 5.18 0.67 -30.06
C THR A 407 4.57 1.95 -29.45
N ASP A 408 4.02 1.85 -28.23
CA ASP A 408 3.21 2.91 -27.64
C ASP A 408 4.05 3.87 -26.78
N ILE A 409 5.07 3.36 -26.07
CA ILE A 409 5.81 4.12 -25.04
C ILE A 409 7.24 4.46 -25.51
N ARG A 410 7.90 3.58 -26.25
CA ARG A 410 9.30 3.74 -26.70
C ARG A 410 9.49 3.41 -28.19
N PRO A 411 8.77 4.08 -29.12
CA PRO A 411 8.72 3.70 -30.55
C PRO A 411 10.09 3.72 -31.24
N VAL A 412 11.01 4.57 -30.77
CA VAL A 412 12.38 4.66 -31.29
C VAL A 412 13.17 3.36 -31.06
N LEU A 413 12.86 2.61 -30.00
CA LEU A 413 13.54 1.38 -29.64
C LEU A 413 12.95 0.13 -30.29
N ARG A 414 11.77 0.27 -30.92
CA ARG A 414 11.07 -0.85 -31.55
C ARG A 414 11.93 -1.60 -32.58
N PRO A 415 12.63 -0.94 -33.53
CA PRO A 415 13.47 -1.64 -34.49
C PRO A 415 14.64 -2.40 -33.85
N ALA A 416 15.22 -1.85 -32.77
CA ALA A 416 16.30 -2.50 -32.03
C ALA A 416 15.80 -3.75 -31.30
N PHE A 417 14.61 -3.68 -30.69
CA PHE A 417 13.93 -4.83 -30.09
C PHE A 417 13.65 -5.94 -31.11
N ASP A 418 13.02 -5.62 -32.24
CA ASP A 418 12.69 -6.62 -33.28
C ASP A 418 13.96 -7.29 -33.84
N ALA A 419 15.03 -6.51 -34.06
CA ALA A 419 16.31 -7.01 -34.54
C ALA A 419 17.00 -7.93 -33.52
N ALA A 420 17.00 -7.55 -32.24
CA ALA A 420 17.61 -8.34 -31.17
C ALA A 420 16.82 -9.65 -30.93
N LEU A 421 15.49 -9.59 -30.98
CA LEU A 421 14.64 -10.77 -30.84
C LEU A 421 14.86 -11.77 -31.97
N SER A 422 15.00 -11.30 -33.22
CA SER A 422 15.30 -12.15 -34.38
C SER A 422 16.66 -12.85 -34.30
N GLN A 423 17.62 -12.29 -33.55
CA GLN A 423 18.95 -12.89 -33.36
C GLN A 423 18.98 -13.96 -32.26
N THR A 424 18.00 -13.96 -31.35
CA THR A 424 17.99 -14.88 -30.19
C THR A 424 17.48 -16.29 -30.49
N ASP A 425 16.86 -16.50 -31.66
CA ASP A 425 16.32 -17.81 -32.05
C ASP A 425 17.41 -18.88 -32.26
N ASP A 426 18.68 -18.47 -32.46
CA ASP A 426 19.78 -19.35 -32.88
C ASP A 426 20.64 -19.97 -31.74
N GLY A 427 20.31 -19.77 -30.45
CA GLY A 427 20.96 -20.57 -29.38
C GLY A 427 21.43 -19.87 -28.10
N GLY A 428 20.67 -18.93 -27.53
CA GLY A 428 20.62 -18.68 -26.07
C GLY A 428 21.86 -18.17 -25.33
N SER A 429 23.02 -18.01 -25.97
CA SER A 429 24.28 -17.69 -25.28
C SER A 429 24.42 -16.24 -24.79
N ALA A 430 23.49 -15.32 -25.11
CA ALA A 430 23.69 -13.88 -24.92
C ALA A 430 22.67 -13.17 -24.01
N LEU A 431 21.89 -13.92 -23.22
CA LEU A 431 20.69 -13.38 -22.56
C LEU A 431 20.86 -13.04 -21.07
N GLY A 432 22.10 -13.01 -20.56
CA GLY A 432 22.35 -12.44 -19.24
C GLY A 432 21.96 -10.96 -19.21
N PHE A 433 21.27 -10.49 -18.17
CA PHE A 433 21.19 -9.05 -17.89
C PHE A 433 22.49 -8.60 -17.23
N ASP A 434 23.60 -8.79 -17.93
CA ASP A 434 24.92 -8.39 -17.52
C ASP A 434 25.45 -7.31 -18.46
N TRP A 435 26.17 -6.34 -17.90
CA TRP A 435 26.97 -5.43 -18.69
C TRP A 435 28.28 -6.13 -19.02
N SER A 436 28.39 -6.66 -20.23
CA SER A 436 29.64 -7.22 -20.78
C SER A 436 30.44 -6.20 -21.59
N GLY A 437 30.05 -4.93 -21.54
CA GLY A 437 30.66 -3.85 -22.31
C GLY A 437 31.93 -3.29 -21.67
N PRO A 438 32.54 -2.26 -22.28
CA PRO A 438 33.68 -1.55 -21.69
C PRO A 438 33.32 -0.91 -20.34
N GLU A 439 34.34 -0.58 -19.54
CA GLU A 439 34.18 0.06 -18.23
C GLU A 439 33.33 1.33 -18.29
N ILE A 440 32.34 1.44 -17.40
CA ILE A 440 31.48 2.61 -17.24
C ILE A 440 32.07 3.48 -16.11
N VAL A 441 32.38 4.73 -16.42
CA VAL A 441 32.80 5.74 -15.42
C VAL A 441 31.78 6.86 -15.40
N ILE A 442 31.25 7.16 -14.22
CA ILE A 442 30.18 8.15 -14.00
C ILE A 442 30.80 9.33 -13.27
N LEU A 443 30.68 10.52 -13.84
CA LEU A 443 31.22 11.76 -13.27
C LEU A 443 30.13 12.82 -13.18
N PRO A 444 30.04 13.59 -12.08
CA PRO A 444 29.14 14.74 -12.02
C PRO A 444 29.49 15.79 -13.07
N LYS A 445 28.49 16.34 -13.77
CA LYS A 445 28.70 17.43 -14.74
C LYS A 445 29.13 18.70 -14.01
N SER A 446 30.26 19.28 -14.42
CA SER A 446 30.75 20.56 -13.90
C SER A 446 29.74 21.68 -14.19
N GLY A 447 28.99 22.12 -13.18
CA GLY A 447 28.00 23.20 -13.28
C GLY A 447 26.57 22.83 -12.87
N SER A 448 26.28 21.55 -12.57
CA SER A 448 24.97 21.14 -12.06
C SER A 448 24.68 21.62 -10.62
N SER A 449 25.73 21.93 -9.84
CA SER A 449 25.62 22.35 -8.44
C SER A 449 25.10 23.78 -8.19
N GLY A 450 24.82 24.57 -9.25
CA GLY A 450 24.64 26.02 -9.11
C GLY A 450 23.23 26.61 -9.28
N SER A 451 22.26 25.87 -9.82
CA SER A 451 20.94 26.44 -10.20
C SER A 451 19.74 25.79 -9.51
N ALA A 452 19.96 24.86 -8.57
CA ALA A 452 18.95 24.46 -7.62
C ALA A 452 18.66 25.66 -6.72
N ARG A 453 17.71 26.47 -7.17
CA ARG A 453 17.18 27.67 -6.55
C ARG A 453 16.88 27.32 -5.10
N LYS A 454 17.79 27.67 -4.17
CA LYS A 454 17.59 27.58 -2.72
C LYS A 454 16.19 28.12 -2.42
N ARG A 455 15.20 27.24 -2.38
CA ARG A 455 13.90 27.53 -1.79
C ARG A 455 14.25 27.63 -0.32
N LYS A 456 14.62 28.85 0.11
CA LYS A 456 14.61 29.19 1.52
C LYS A 456 13.24 28.76 2.00
N ARG A 457 13.17 27.60 2.67
CA ARG A 457 12.07 27.28 3.59
C ARG A 457 12.12 28.41 4.61
N SER A 458 11.39 29.48 4.32
CA SER A 458 11.21 30.59 5.24
C SER A 458 10.42 30.01 6.40
N ILE A 459 11.14 29.61 7.45
CA ILE A 459 10.57 29.43 8.78
C ILE A 459 9.93 30.77 9.08
N ALA A 460 8.59 30.81 9.01
CA ALA A 460 7.82 32.01 9.26
C ALA A 460 8.11 32.46 10.70
N GLY A 461 8.90 33.52 10.82
CA GLY A 461 9.12 34.21 12.07
C GLY A 461 7.78 34.71 12.61
N THR A 462 7.50 34.36 13.86
CA THR A 462 6.42 34.88 14.68
C THR A 462 6.35 36.41 14.57
N PRO A 463 5.20 37.04 14.21
CA PRO A 463 5.10 38.48 14.20
C PRO A 463 5.00 38.98 15.65
N GLY A 464 6.12 39.54 16.13
CA GLY A 464 6.16 40.36 17.33
C GLY A 464 5.46 41.69 17.09
N ASP A 465 4.28 41.80 17.70
CA ASP A 465 3.68 42.98 18.32
C ASP A 465 4.48 44.30 18.19
N LYS A 466 3.93 45.29 17.47
CA LYS A 466 4.09 46.72 17.75
C LYS A 466 3.05 47.58 17.04
N ARG A 467 2.04 47.97 17.84
CA ARG A 467 1.29 49.24 17.85
C ARG A 467 1.79 50.34 16.91
N GLN A 468 0.89 50.98 16.16
CA GLN A 468 0.33 52.29 16.53
C GLN A 468 -0.80 52.71 15.57
N ARG A 469 -1.99 52.94 16.16
CA ARG A 469 -3.11 53.66 15.57
C ARG A 469 -2.73 55.14 15.42
N THR A 470 -2.86 55.69 14.23
CA THR A 470 -3.17 57.12 14.03
C THR A 470 -4.46 57.23 13.23
N ARG A 471 -5.49 57.74 13.92
CA ARG A 471 -6.72 58.29 13.31
C ARG A 471 -6.35 59.47 12.40
N ARG A 472 -7.03 59.59 11.26
CA ARG A 472 -7.52 60.88 10.74
C ARG A 472 -8.65 60.67 9.73
N SER A 473 -9.64 61.57 9.87
CA SER A 473 -10.86 61.84 9.10
C SER A 473 -11.83 60.68 8.90
#